data_AF-A0A292Z8S9-F1
#
_entry.id   AF-A0A292Z8S9-F1
#
_cell.length_a   1.000
_cell.length_b   1.000
_cell.length_c   1.000
_cell.angle_alpha   90.00
_cell.angle_beta   90.00
_cell.angle_gamma   90.00
#
_symmetry.space_group_name_H-M   'P 1'
#
loop_
_entity.id
_entity.type
_entity.pdbx_description
1 polymer ?
#
loop_
_entity_poly.entity_id
_entity_poly.type
_entity_poly.pdbx_seq_one_letter_code
_entity_poly.pdbx_strand_id
1 'polypeptide(L)'
;MPARRRLARSLAAVLVAPVVLAACSGAPTAPPSAPPSAPPSVPAGGIDPSTAFTPVSASTLTTPAPVTGTDGRTHLAYELLLTNASPAPLRLDKVDVLDAGSQDVLLSLSGPTLVAASNLLGGDTGDEGTAEPTAVGSPIPGSATAVVWLDVTVDGAPPAALIHRVAATMTTPAGDRPLESTVGRVDVSTATAPVLGPVMAGGPWYASDGCCLDDTHHRRGLAPLNGRLLVPQRYAIDWYLLDDQHRAWTGDPSKLTSFYAYDKPALAAADGVVVDATDGFAETTSLPEPPPLPPIKETVGNHVTVMIAPGVYLLYAHFKTNTVAVKTGQVVERGDVLGHIGSSGNSTAPHLHFQVMTEPTFFPTDSTPFAFDCFRVDGQVTARIWDDVLALQPDPVLPYAASSDTGQRRAQMPLDRNVITFC
;
A
#
# COMPACT_ATOMS: atom_id res chain seq x y z
N MET A 1 -34.69 -9.53 76.85
CA MET A 1 -33.65 -10.29 77.57
C MET A 1 -32.33 -9.52 77.51
N PRO A 2 -31.54 -9.56 78.60
CA PRO A 2 -30.56 -8.54 79.04
C PRO A 2 -29.15 -8.86 78.49
N ALA A 3 -28.07 -8.10 78.67
CA ALA A 3 -27.55 -7.36 79.83
C ALA A 3 -26.57 -6.26 79.33
N ARG A 4 -26.55 -5.01 79.81
CA ARG A 4 -26.26 -4.47 81.16
C ARG A 4 -24.91 -4.87 81.77
N ARG A 5 -23.99 -3.89 81.84
CA ARG A 5 -23.07 -3.50 82.95
C ARG A 5 -22.41 -2.18 82.47
N ARG A 6 -22.59 -0.94 83.01
CA ARG A 6 -22.72 -0.37 84.38
C ARG A 6 -21.54 -0.84 85.25
N LEU A 7 -20.72 -0.06 85.95
CA LEU A 7 -20.66 1.33 86.46
C LEU A 7 -19.15 1.72 86.51
N ALA A 8 -18.63 2.90 86.88
CA ALA A 8 -19.07 3.89 87.85
C ALA A 8 -18.36 5.24 87.64
N ARG A 9 -19.10 6.31 87.94
CA ARG A 9 -18.62 7.69 88.17
C ARG A 9 -18.34 7.86 89.67
N SER A 10 -17.31 8.63 90.01
CA SER A 10 -17.23 9.51 91.20
C SER A 10 -16.21 10.61 90.89
N LEU A 11 -16.60 11.82 90.48
CA LEU A 11 -16.93 13.00 91.30
C LEU A 11 -15.82 13.45 92.27
N ALA A 12 -15.13 14.53 91.89
CA ALA A 12 -14.58 15.51 92.81
C ALA A 12 -14.64 16.89 92.13
N ALA A 13 -15.41 17.80 92.74
CA ALA A 13 -15.47 19.21 92.40
C ALA A 13 -14.42 19.95 93.25
N VAL A 14 -13.62 20.85 92.66
CA VAL A 14 -13.01 21.97 93.40
C VAL A 14 -12.89 23.20 92.49
N LEU A 15 -13.17 24.32 93.14
CA LEU A 15 -13.21 25.71 92.70
C LEU A 15 -11.97 26.20 91.94
N VAL A 16 -12.28 27.21 91.12
CA VAL A 16 -11.42 28.22 90.49
C VAL A 16 -10.45 28.87 91.48
N ALA A 17 -9.17 28.94 91.09
CA ALA A 17 -8.21 29.95 91.50
C ALA A 17 -7.38 30.33 90.25
N PRO A 18 -7.10 31.63 89.99
CA PRO A 18 -6.38 32.03 88.79
C PRO A 18 -4.88 31.84 89.01
N VAL A 19 -4.28 30.90 88.28
CA VAL A 19 -2.82 30.81 88.15
C VAL A 19 -2.42 31.54 86.88
N VAL A 20 -1.76 32.67 87.05
CA VAL A 20 -1.03 33.37 86.00
C VAL A 20 0.13 32.46 85.58
N LEU A 21 0.11 31.96 84.35
CA LEU A 21 1.22 31.26 83.71
C LEU A 21 1.65 32.06 82.48
N ALA A 22 2.88 32.55 82.55
CA ALA A 22 3.55 33.26 81.48
C ALA A 22 3.57 32.39 80.20
N ALA A 23 2.95 32.91 79.14
CA ALA A 23 2.98 32.29 77.83
C ALA A 23 4.36 32.47 77.20
N CYS A 24 5.12 31.38 77.07
CA CYS A 24 6.23 31.31 76.11
C CYS A 24 5.63 31.28 74.70
N SER A 25 5.75 32.37 73.97
CA SER A 25 5.36 32.49 72.57
C SER A 25 6.30 31.67 71.67
N GLY A 26 5.98 30.41 71.44
CA GLY A 26 6.49 29.64 70.31
C GLY A 26 5.64 29.94 69.07
N ALA A 27 6.18 30.69 68.10
CA ALA A 27 5.52 30.91 66.82
C ALA A 27 5.36 29.58 66.07
N PRO A 28 4.22 29.31 65.41
CA PRO A 28 4.06 28.13 64.59
C PRO A 28 5.00 28.23 63.38
N THR A 29 5.92 27.28 63.23
CA THR A 29 6.74 27.14 62.03
C THR A 29 5.84 26.77 60.86
N ALA A 30 5.74 27.68 59.88
CA ALA A 30 5.08 27.42 58.62
C ALA A 30 5.78 26.26 57.87
N PRO A 31 5.03 25.36 57.20
CA PRO A 31 5.64 24.31 56.39
C PRO A 31 6.47 24.95 55.26
N PRO A 32 7.58 24.30 54.84
CA PRO A 32 8.40 24.83 53.76
C PRO A 32 7.56 24.94 52.49
N SER A 33 7.55 26.14 51.90
CA SER A 33 6.94 26.41 50.60
C SER A 33 7.53 25.47 49.56
N ALA A 34 6.68 24.74 48.84
CA ALA A 34 7.11 23.92 47.71
C ALA A 34 7.92 24.78 46.72
N PRO A 35 9.03 24.27 46.17
CA PRO A 35 9.81 25.02 45.19
C PRO A 35 8.92 25.39 44.01
N PRO A 36 9.04 26.61 43.46
CA PRO A 36 8.23 27.02 42.32
C PRO A 36 8.44 26.02 41.18
N SER A 37 7.33 25.51 40.63
CA SER A 37 7.35 24.65 39.44
C SER A 37 8.15 25.34 38.35
N ALA A 38 9.13 24.63 37.77
CA ALA A 38 9.90 25.17 36.66
C ALA A 38 8.94 25.66 35.56
N PRO A 39 9.14 26.86 35.00
CA PRO A 39 8.30 27.32 33.91
C PRO A 39 8.34 26.30 32.77
N PRO A 40 7.22 26.07 32.07
CA PRO A 40 7.19 25.14 30.95
C PRO A 40 8.25 25.55 29.94
N SER A 41 8.97 24.57 29.40
CA SER A 41 9.91 24.80 28.30
C SER A 41 9.12 25.35 27.10
N VAL A 42 9.31 26.62 26.79
CA VAL A 42 8.76 27.24 25.59
C VAL A 42 9.70 26.90 24.44
N PRO A 43 9.24 26.21 23.38
CA PRO A 43 10.06 26.01 22.20
C PRO A 43 10.56 27.36 21.66
N ALA A 44 11.83 27.44 21.27
CA ALA A 44 12.35 28.63 20.64
C ALA A 44 11.55 28.91 19.35
N GLY A 45 10.97 30.11 19.23
CA GLY A 45 10.34 30.57 17.99
C GLY A 45 11.37 30.97 16.94
N GLY A 46 10.98 31.00 15.66
CA GLY A 46 11.85 31.41 14.55
C GLY A 46 11.53 30.67 13.24
N ILE A 47 12.32 30.94 12.20
CA ILE A 47 12.33 30.17 10.95
C ILE A 47 13.52 29.21 11.04
N ASP A 48 13.31 27.92 10.74
CA ASP A 48 14.40 26.95 10.68
C ASP A 48 15.45 27.45 9.64
N PRO A 49 16.75 27.53 9.99
CA PRO A 49 17.78 27.99 9.06
C PRO A 49 17.87 27.22 7.74
N SER A 50 17.34 25.99 7.68
CA SER A 50 17.24 25.17 6.47
C SER A 50 16.04 25.52 5.57
N THR A 51 15.16 26.43 6.01
CA THR A 51 13.98 26.85 5.24
C THR A 51 14.41 27.60 3.98
N ALA A 52 13.98 27.11 2.82
CA ALA A 52 14.26 27.71 1.53
C ALA A 52 13.00 27.79 0.65
N PHE A 53 12.94 28.79 -0.24
CA PHE A 53 11.93 28.81 -1.30
C PHE A 53 12.27 27.77 -2.36
N THR A 54 11.36 26.84 -2.62
CA THR A 54 11.50 25.82 -3.66
C THR A 54 10.48 26.05 -4.78
N PRO A 55 10.88 26.02 -6.06
CA PRO A 55 9.94 26.17 -7.19
C PRO A 55 9.13 24.88 -7.44
N VAL A 56 9.57 23.77 -6.84
CA VAL A 56 8.85 22.49 -6.82
C VAL A 56 8.33 22.27 -5.41
N SER A 57 7.06 21.91 -5.31
CA SER A 57 6.47 21.36 -4.09
C SER A 57 6.29 19.86 -4.25
N ALA A 58 6.37 19.12 -3.14
CA ALA A 58 6.25 17.68 -3.16
C ALA A 58 5.30 17.16 -2.08
N SER A 59 4.55 16.13 -2.43
CA SER A 59 3.70 15.37 -1.50
C SER A 59 3.70 13.90 -1.90
N THR A 60 3.37 13.01 -0.98
CA THR A 60 3.12 11.59 -1.29
C THR A 60 1.62 11.30 -1.23
N LEU A 61 1.16 10.35 -2.04
CA LEU A 61 -0.23 9.89 -1.99
C LEU A 61 -0.49 8.99 -0.80
N THR A 62 0.55 8.27 -0.35
CA THR A 62 0.46 7.26 0.69
C THR A 62 1.67 7.27 1.60
N THR A 63 1.54 6.52 2.69
CA THR A 63 2.64 6.21 3.60
C THR A 63 3.36 4.96 3.08
N PRO A 64 4.63 5.04 2.67
CA PRO A 64 5.38 3.88 2.18
C PRO A 64 5.38 2.76 3.23
N ALA A 65 4.93 1.57 2.84
CA ALA A 65 4.85 0.43 3.74
C ALA A 65 5.87 -0.66 3.31
N PRO A 66 6.70 -1.16 4.24
CA PRO A 66 7.75 -2.12 3.90
C PRO A 66 7.20 -3.52 3.67
N VAL A 67 7.76 -4.20 2.67
CA VAL A 67 7.54 -5.64 2.46
C VAL A 67 8.77 -6.31 1.89
N THR A 68 9.09 -7.51 2.37
CA THR A 68 10.21 -8.29 1.81
C THR A 68 9.74 -9.00 0.55
N GLY A 69 10.39 -8.71 -0.58
CA GLY A 69 10.12 -9.35 -1.87
C GLY A 69 10.74 -10.74 -1.99
N THR A 70 10.46 -11.40 -3.10
CA THR A 70 11.06 -12.70 -3.44
C THR A 70 12.55 -12.63 -3.71
N ASP A 71 13.08 -11.44 -4.01
CA ASP A 71 14.52 -11.14 -4.17
C ASP A 71 15.26 -10.99 -2.83
N GLY A 72 14.54 -11.13 -1.71
CA GLY A 72 15.08 -11.00 -0.35
C GLY A 72 15.29 -9.56 0.13
N ARG A 73 14.96 -8.55 -0.67
CA ARG A 73 15.10 -7.14 -0.33
C ARG A 73 13.80 -6.58 0.23
N THR A 74 13.90 -5.50 1.00
CA THR A 74 12.71 -4.78 1.50
C THR A 74 12.33 -3.70 0.50
N HIS A 75 11.12 -3.79 -0.04
CA HIS A 75 10.52 -2.85 -0.99
C HIS A 75 9.66 -1.81 -0.29
N LEU A 76 9.67 -0.60 -0.81
CA LEU A 76 8.88 0.55 -0.36
C LEU A 76 8.32 1.23 -1.60
N ALA A 77 7.16 0.76 -2.06
CA ALA A 77 6.47 1.31 -3.22
C ALA A 77 5.52 2.45 -2.81
N TYR A 78 5.63 3.60 -3.48
CA TYR A 78 4.77 4.77 -3.25
C TYR A 78 4.89 5.80 -4.39
N GLU A 79 4.07 6.84 -4.33
CA GLU A 79 3.99 7.86 -5.38
C GLU A 79 4.43 9.21 -4.83
N LEU A 80 5.39 9.84 -5.51
CA LEU A 80 5.82 11.20 -5.23
C LEU A 80 5.19 12.16 -6.25
N LEU A 81 4.30 13.02 -5.78
CA LEU A 81 3.75 14.11 -6.57
C LEU A 81 4.69 15.30 -6.53
N LEU A 82 5.18 15.73 -7.68
CA LEU A 82 6.02 16.92 -7.86
C LEU A 82 5.24 17.99 -8.63
N THR A 83 4.77 19.01 -7.92
CA THR A 83 4.02 20.12 -8.53
C THR A 83 4.96 21.29 -8.82
N ASN A 84 4.99 21.73 -10.07
CA ASN A 84 5.70 22.95 -10.47
C ASN A 84 4.91 24.17 -9.98
N ALA A 85 5.37 24.78 -8.88
CA ALA A 85 4.77 25.96 -8.27
C ALA A 85 5.25 27.27 -8.93
N SER A 86 6.04 27.18 -10.01
CA SER A 86 6.51 28.33 -10.77
C SER A 86 5.70 28.53 -12.05
N PRO A 87 5.67 29.74 -12.63
CA PRO A 87 5.04 29.99 -13.92
C PRO A 87 5.89 29.51 -15.12
N ALA A 88 7.17 29.17 -14.90
CA ALA A 88 8.08 28.74 -15.94
C ALA A 88 8.08 27.21 -16.06
N PRO A 89 8.19 26.65 -17.29
CA PRO A 89 8.31 25.20 -17.46
C PRO A 89 9.56 24.64 -16.76
N LEU A 90 9.42 23.45 -16.20
CA LEU A 90 10.46 22.79 -15.41
C LEU A 90 10.71 21.38 -15.91
N ARG A 91 11.92 21.07 -16.35
CA ARG A 91 12.33 19.71 -16.70
C ARG A 91 12.96 19.03 -15.49
N LEU A 92 12.50 17.83 -15.14
CA LEU A 92 13.18 17.03 -14.11
C LEU A 92 14.46 16.43 -14.70
N ASP A 93 15.58 16.61 -14.00
CA ASP A 93 16.88 16.05 -14.42
C ASP A 93 17.26 14.84 -13.56
N LYS A 94 16.95 14.88 -12.25
CA LYS A 94 17.24 13.80 -11.30
C LYS A 94 16.28 13.81 -10.12
N VAL A 95 15.94 12.62 -9.61
CA VAL A 95 15.28 12.43 -8.32
C VAL A 95 16.07 11.40 -7.52
N ASP A 96 16.63 11.84 -6.38
CA ASP A 96 17.19 10.94 -5.37
C ASP A 96 16.20 10.76 -4.22
N VAL A 97 16.02 9.52 -3.77
CA VAL A 97 15.38 9.20 -2.51
C VAL A 97 16.45 8.90 -1.48
N LEU A 98 16.37 9.52 -0.31
CA LEU A 98 17.35 9.38 0.75
C LEU A 98 16.71 8.96 2.07
N ASP A 99 17.49 8.26 2.89
CA ASP A 99 17.21 8.14 4.32
C ASP A 99 17.23 9.54 4.97
N ALA A 100 16.13 9.93 5.63
CA ALA A 100 16.01 11.24 6.23
C ALA A 100 16.97 11.48 7.41
N GLY A 101 17.36 10.41 8.11
CA GLY A 101 18.28 10.44 9.25
C GLY A 101 19.74 10.43 8.82
N SER A 102 20.15 9.45 8.01
CA SER A 102 21.56 9.31 7.60
C SER A 102 21.94 10.16 6.39
N GLN A 103 20.97 10.59 5.57
CA GLN A 103 21.16 11.25 4.27
C GLN A 103 21.76 10.34 3.19
N ASP A 104 21.81 9.02 3.41
CA ASP A 104 22.27 8.07 2.40
C ASP A 104 21.26 8.00 1.24
N VAL A 105 21.78 7.97 0.01
CA VAL A 105 20.95 7.82 -1.20
C VAL A 105 20.56 6.35 -1.34
N LEU A 106 19.25 6.07 -1.29
CA LEU A 106 18.68 4.74 -1.38
C LEU A 106 18.21 4.40 -2.81
N LEU A 107 17.78 5.41 -3.57
CA LEU A 107 17.40 5.30 -4.97
C LEU A 107 17.79 6.57 -5.71
N SER A 108 18.26 6.45 -6.96
CA SER A 108 18.64 7.58 -7.81
C SER A 108 18.11 7.34 -9.23
N LEU A 109 17.17 8.19 -9.67
CA LEU A 109 16.57 8.14 -11.00
C LEU A 109 17.03 9.34 -11.83
N SER A 110 17.47 9.11 -13.07
CA SER A 110 17.86 10.18 -14.01
C SER A 110 17.77 9.71 -15.46
N GLY A 111 17.67 10.66 -16.40
CA GLY A 111 17.64 10.33 -17.82
C GLY A 111 16.51 9.34 -18.16
N PRO A 112 16.78 8.27 -18.93
CA PRO A 112 15.77 7.30 -19.32
C PRO A 112 15.05 6.60 -18.16
N THR A 113 15.71 6.36 -17.02
CA THR A 113 15.06 5.67 -15.89
C THR A 113 14.08 6.57 -15.16
N LEU A 114 14.38 7.87 -15.02
CA LEU A 114 13.44 8.84 -14.48
C LEU A 114 12.26 9.05 -15.43
N VAL A 115 12.54 9.12 -16.73
CA VAL A 115 11.50 9.21 -17.76
C VAL A 115 10.57 8.01 -17.71
N ALA A 116 11.12 6.80 -17.62
CA ALA A 116 10.33 5.58 -17.50
C ALA A 116 9.47 5.64 -16.24
N ALA A 117 10.05 5.98 -15.08
CA ALA A 117 9.39 6.01 -13.77
C ALA A 117 8.51 7.25 -13.50
N SER A 118 8.20 8.09 -14.49
CA SER A 118 7.38 9.28 -14.26
C SER A 118 6.50 9.66 -15.44
N ASN A 119 5.37 10.30 -15.12
CA ASN A 119 4.45 10.89 -16.10
C ASN A 119 3.85 12.20 -15.54
N LEU A 120 3.31 13.03 -16.43
CA LEU A 120 2.45 14.14 -15.98
C LEU A 120 1.13 13.57 -15.44
N LEU A 121 0.62 14.17 -14.37
CA LEU A 121 -0.72 13.87 -13.87
C LEU A 121 -1.76 14.16 -14.98
N GLY A 122 -2.52 13.14 -15.36
CA GLY A 122 -3.46 13.19 -16.50
C GLY A 122 -2.80 13.02 -17.88
N GLY A 123 -1.49 12.77 -17.95
CA GLY A 123 -0.81 12.28 -19.14
C GLY A 123 -1.02 10.77 -19.33
N ASP A 124 -0.86 10.31 -20.56
CA ASP A 124 -0.94 8.88 -20.90
C ASP A 124 0.16 8.12 -20.15
N THR A 125 -0.23 7.11 -19.36
CA THR A 125 0.66 6.22 -18.61
C THR A 125 1.13 5.03 -19.45
N GLY A 126 0.58 4.85 -20.65
CA GLY A 126 0.75 3.69 -21.51
C GLY A 126 -0.16 2.50 -21.16
N ASP A 127 -1.02 2.63 -20.13
CA ASP A 127 -1.79 1.52 -19.55
C ASP A 127 -3.08 1.13 -20.30
N GLU A 128 -3.30 1.60 -21.55
CA GLU A 128 -4.45 1.14 -22.36
C GLU A 128 -4.07 0.84 -23.82
N GLY A 129 -2.80 0.54 -24.11
CA GLY A 129 -2.36 0.18 -25.46
C GLY A 129 -2.55 1.29 -26.51
N THR A 130 -2.87 2.52 -26.11
CA THR A 130 -3.13 3.63 -27.03
C THR A 130 -1.89 4.43 -27.42
N ALA A 131 -0.83 4.41 -26.61
CA ALA A 131 0.48 5.01 -26.93
C ALA A 131 1.58 4.56 -25.93
N GLU A 132 2.84 4.81 -26.29
CA GLU A 132 3.95 4.82 -25.32
C GLU A 132 3.68 5.89 -24.24
N PRO A 133 4.09 5.66 -22.97
CA PRO A 133 3.90 6.64 -21.90
C PRO A 133 4.35 8.02 -22.32
N THR A 134 3.57 9.06 -22.01
CA THR A 134 4.00 10.46 -22.17
C THR A 134 5.04 10.78 -21.11
N ALA A 135 6.26 10.33 -21.39
CA ALA A 135 7.50 10.59 -20.69
C ALA A 135 7.60 12.05 -20.20
N VAL A 136 8.04 12.25 -18.95
CA VAL A 136 8.47 13.57 -18.42
C VAL A 136 9.75 14.10 -19.11
N GLY A 137 10.13 13.52 -20.25
CA GLY A 137 11.05 14.16 -21.21
C GLY A 137 10.54 15.51 -21.70
N SER A 138 9.25 15.82 -21.50
CA SER A 138 8.65 17.14 -21.70
C SER A 138 8.69 17.98 -20.40
N PRO A 139 8.99 19.30 -20.47
CA PRO A 139 8.94 20.17 -19.29
C PRO A 139 7.57 20.12 -18.60
N ILE A 140 7.56 20.00 -17.28
CA ILE A 140 6.39 20.17 -16.42
C ILE A 140 5.92 21.63 -16.51
N PRO A 141 4.74 21.91 -17.09
CA PRO A 141 4.22 23.27 -17.17
C PRO A 141 3.98 23.87 -15.79
N GLY A 142 3.87 25.20 -15.71
CA GLY A 142 3.49 25.84 -14.45
C GLY A 142 2.13 25.34 -13.95
N SER A 143 2.03 25.11 -12.64
CA SER A 143 0.87 24.50 -11.95
C SER A 143 0.58 23.03 -12.31
N ALA A 144 1.35 22.41 -13.22
CA ALA A 144 1.22 21.00 -13.50
C ALA A 144 1.95 20.15 -12.44
N THR A 145 1.51 18.92 -12.30
CA THR A 145 2.10 17.93 -11.39
C THR A 145 2.64 16.77 -12.19
N ALA A 146 3.86 16.35 -11.91
CA ALA A 146 4.38 15.05 -12.33
C ALA A 146 4.22 14.04 -11.19
N VAL A 147 3.91 12.80 -11.54
CA VAL A 147 3.98 11.66 -10.63
C VAL A 147 5.30 10.96 -10.89
N VAL A 148 6.06 10.70 -9.84
CA VAL A 148 7.23 9.80 -9.88
C VAL A 148 6.85 8.54 -9.10
N TRP A 149 6.88 7.41 -9.81
CA TRP A 149 6.55 6.09 -9.29
C TRP A 149 7.82 5.49 -8.68
N LEU A 150 7.84 5.35 -7.36
CA LEU A 150 9.04 4.95 -6.62
C LEU A 150 8.86 3.54 -6.07
N ASP A 151 9.91 2.74 -6.16
CA ASP A 151 10.13 1.55 -5.35
C ASP A 151 11.55 1.61 -4.78
N VAL A 152 11.65 1.88 -3.48
CA VAL A 152 12.94 1.94 -2.79
C VAL A 152 13.25 0.57 -2.23
N THR A 153 14.38 0.00 -2.64
CA THR A 153 14.85 -1.31 -2.17
C THR A 153 16.02 -1.14 -1.22
N VAL A 154 15.91 -1.75 -0.04
CA VAL A 154 16.97 -1.74 0.99
C VAL A 154 17.27 -3.15 1.47
N ASP A 155 18.52 -3.35 1.90
CA ASP A 155 18.94 -4.60 2.50
C ASP A 155 18.65 -4.53 4.01
N GLY A 156 17.65 -5.29 4.47
CA GLY A 156 17.27 -5.34 5.89
C GLY A 156 16.21 -4.32 6.29
N ALA A 157 16.44 -3.63 7.41
CA ALA A 157 15.43 -2.76 8.02
C ALA A 157 15.25 -1.45 7.22
N PRO A 158 14.00 -1.02 6.95
CA PRO A 158 13.75 0.24 6.27
C PRO A 158 14.12 1.44 7.13
N PRO A 159 14.44 2.60 6.52
CA PRO A 159 14.63 3.84 7.24
C PRO A 159 13.32 4.28 7.92
N ALA A 160 13.41 5.10 8.97
CA ALA A 160 12.21 5.61 9.65
C ALA A 160 11.45 6.65 8.82
N ALA A 161 12.14 7.37 7.94
CA ALA A 161 11.57 8.37 7.06
C ALA A 161 12.44 8.56 5.82
N LEU A 162 11.83 8.99 4.73
CA LEU A 162 12.45 9.29 3.45
C LEU A 162 12.37 10.79 3.16
N ILE A 163 13.36 11.31 2.43
CA ILE A 163 13.34 12.65 1.83
C ILE A 163 13.75 12.58 0.36
N HIS A 164 13.37 13.58 -0.42
CA HIS A 164 13.58 13.57 -1.87
C HIS A 164 14.43 14.75 -2.27
N ARG A 165 15.57 14.51 -2.91
CA ARG A 165 16.39 15.55 -3.53
C ARG A 165 16.08 15.59 -5.01
N VAL A 166 15.48 16.69 -5.46
CA VAL A 166 15.03 16.88 -6.84
C VAL A 166 15.95 17.89 -7.51
N ALA A 167 16.67 17.44 -8.54
CA ALA A 167 17.39 18.31 -9.46
C ALA A 167 16.57 18.53 -10.72
N ALA A 168 16.44 19.78 -11.13
CA ALA A 168 15.64 20.16 -12.28
C ALA A 168 16.23 21.38 -13.00
N THR A 169 15.76 21.62 -14.21
CA THR A 169 16.12 22.78 -15.01
C THR A 169 14.86 23.56 -15.33
N MET A 170 14.82 24.82 -14.91
CA MET A 170 13.73 25.73 -15.22
C MET A 170 14.09 26.57 -16.44
N THR A 171 13.26 26.55 -17.47
CA THR A 171 13.47 27.33 -18.69
C THR A 171 12.85 28.71 -18.53
N THR A 172 13.68 29.74 -18.51
CA THR A 172 13.25 31.15 -18.36
C THR A 172 13.56 31.96 -19.60
N PRO A 173 12.97 33.16 -19.77
CA PRO A 173 13.36 34.08 -20.85
C PRO A 173 14.85 34.47 -20.83
N ALA A 174 15.51 34.38 -19.67
CA ALA A 174 16.93 34.69 -19.52
C ALA A 174 17.84 33.46 -19.78
N GLY A 175 17.26 32.31 -20.11
CA GLY A 175 17.94 31.04 -20.30
C GLY A 175 17.54 29.98 -19.28
N ASP A 176 18.13 28.79 -19.42
CA ASP A 176 17.93 27.66 -18.53
C ASP A 176 18.64 27.90 -17.18
N ARG A 177 17.92 27.63 -16.09
CA ARG A 177 18.42 27.76 -14.73
C ARG A 177 18.31 26.43 -13.99
N PRO A 178 19.43 25.76 -13.66
CA PRO A 178 19.39 24.58 -12.82
C PRO A 178 18.92 24.95 -11.41
N LEU A 179 18.22 24.01 -10.77
CA LEU A 179 17.75 24.13 -9.40
C LEU A 179 17.82 22.77 -8.72
N GLU A 180 18.07 22.78 -7.42
CA GLU A 180 18.01 21.60 -6.57
C GLU A 180 17.14 21.93 -5.35
N SER A 181 16.32 20.99 -4.91
CA SER A 181 15.47 21.15 -3.73
C SER A 181 15.34 19.84 -2.99
N THR A 182 15.42 19.90 -1.66
CA THR A 182 15.08 18.76 -0.79
C THR A 182 13.66 18.94 -0.29
N VAL A 183 12.78 18.01 -0.64
CA VAL A 183 11.33 18.16 -0.51
C VAL A 183 10.66 16.84 -0.10
N GLY A 184 9.38 16.93 0.26
CA GLY A 184 8.51 15.75 0.37
C GLY A 184 8.99 14.74 1.40
N ARG A 185 9.35 15.18 2.61
CA ARG A 185 9.62 14.24 3.71
C ARG A 185 8.38 13.37 3.93
N VAL A 186 8.57 12.07 4.03
CA VAL A 186 7.50 11.10 4.33
C VAL A 186 8.00 10.09 5.35
N ASP A 187 7.18 9.79 6.35
CA ASP A 187 7.49 8.75 7.32
C ASP A 187 7.23 7.37 6.70
N VAL A 188 8.06 6.39 7.03
CA VAL A 188 7.84 5.00 6.62
C VAL A 188 6.91 4.33 7.62
N SER A 189 5.93 3.58 7.11
CA SER A 189 4.97 2.87 7.95
C SER A 189 5.68 1.85 8.84
N THR A 190 5.23 1.78 10.09
CA THR A 190 5.64 0.74 11.04
C THR A 190 4.69 -0.46 11.03
N ALA A 191 3.62 -0.40 10.22
CA ALA A 191 2.70 -1.51 10.06
C ALA A 191 3.41 -2.69 9.39
N THR A 192 3.19 -3.88 9.93
CA THR A 192 3.72 -5.13 9.35
C THR A 192 2.76 -5.63 8.28
N ALA A 193 3.30 -5.95 7.10
CA ALA A 193 2.54 -6.61 6.04
C ALA A 193 1.94 -7.93 6.58
N PRO A 194 0.64 -8.19 6.42
CA PRO A 194 0.04 -9.45 6.87
C PRO A 194 0.68 -10.63 6.13
N VAL A 195 0.93 -11.71 6.86
CA VAL A 195 1.42 -12.97 6.31
C VAL A 195 0.22 -13.90 6.10
N LEU A 196 -0.04 -14.22 4.84
CA LEU A 196 -1.24 -14.88 4.37
C LEU A 196 -0.93 -16.31 3.90
N GLY A 197 -1.96 -17.15 3.89
CA GLY A 197 -1.93 -18.46 3.26
C GLY A 197 -2.16 -18.41 1.74
N PRO A 198 -2.10 -19.57 1.08
CA PRO A 198 -2.41 -19.69 -0.34
C PRO A 198 -3.82 -19.18 -0.66
N VAL A 199 -3.92 -18.39 -1.72
CA VAL A 199 -5.20 -17.94 -2.29
C VAL A 199 -5.74 -18.92 -3.34
N MET A 200 -4.91 -19.87 -3.78
CA MET A 200 -5.23 -20.94 -4.73
C MET A 200 -4.37 -22.17 -4.41
N ALA A 201 -4.78 -23.33 -4.90
CA ALA A 201 -4.02 -24.58 -4.69
C ALA A 201 -2.88 -24.74 -5.70
N GLY A 202 -1.70 -25.13 -5.22
CA GLY A 202 -0.57 -25.55 -6.05
C GLY A 202 -0.05 -24.44 -6.98
N GLY A 203 0.18 -24.80 -8.25
CA GLY A 203 0.75 -23.93 -9.29
C GLY A 203 1.11 -24.74 -10.53
N PRO A 204 1.84 -24.17 -11.49
CA PRO A 204 2.49 -22.84 -11.41
C PRO A 204 1.54 -21.67 -11.68
N TRP A 205 1.56 -20.65 -10.81
CA TRP A 205 0.80 -19.40 -10.96
C TRP A 205 1.73 -18.25 -11.33
N TYR A 206 1.41 -17.54 -12.40
CA TYR A 206 2.05 -16.29 -12.80
C TYR A 206 1.43 -15.12 -12.02
N ALA A 207 2.27 -14.42 -11.26
CA ALA A 207 1.93 -13.15 -10.63
C ALA A 207 2.08 -12.03 -11.66
N SER A 208 0.97 -11.59 -12.26
CA SER A 208 0.92 -10.46 -13.18
C SER A 208 0.54 -9.17 -12.45
N ASP A 209 1.02 -8.06 -13.00
CA ASP A 209 0.74 -6.70 -12.55
C ASP A 209 1.01 -6.45 -11.07
N GLY A 210 1.86 -7.28 -10.48
CA GLY A 210 2.25 -7.18 -9.08
C GLY A 210 3.16 -5.99 -8.82
N CYS A 211 3.45 -5.75 -7.54
CA CYS A 211 4.60 -4.94 -7.16
C CYS A 211 5.88 -5.76 -7.31
N CYS A 212 7.08 -5.24 -7.59
CA CYS A 212 7.47 -3.83 -7.71
C CYS A 212 8.52 -3.57 -8.81
N LEU A 213 8.83 -4.60 -9.61
CA LEU A 213 9.96 -4.57 -10.55
C LEU A 213 9.67 -3.73 -11.80
N ASP A 214 8.45 -3.82 -12.31
CA ASP A 214 8.02 -3.14 -13.53
C ASP A 214 6.94 -2.10 -13.20
N ASP A 215 6.75 -1.16 -14.13
CA ASP A 215 5.56 -0.33 -14.17
C ASP A 215 4.38 -1.21 -14.61
N THR A 216 3.38 -1.40 -13.76
CA THR A 216 2.19 -2.23 -14.03
C THR A 216 0.92 -1.39 -14.07
N HIS A 217 -0.16 -1.91 -14.66
CA HIS A 217 -1.43 -1.18 -14.72
C HIS A 217 -1.95 -0.91 -13.29
N HIS A 218 -1.74 -1.86 -12.37
CA HIS A 218 -2.03 -1.73 -10.95
C HIS A 218 -1.16 -0.69 -10.25
N ARG A 219 0.16 -0.71 -10.51
CA ARG A 219 1.13 0.21 -9.92
C ARG A 219 0.86 1.65 -10.34
N ARG A 220 0.35 1.85 -11.55
CA ARG A 220 0.08 3.15 -12.18
C ARG A 220 -1.39 3.56 -12.24
N GLY A 221 -2.29 2.70 -11.77
CA GLY A 221 -3.75 2.89 -11.76
C GLY A 221 -4.21 3.99 -10.81
N LEU A 222 -3.87 5.25 -11.12
CA LEU A 222 -4.23 6.42 -10.33
C LEU A 222 -5.72 6.75 -10.53
N ALA A 223 -6.52 6.64 -9.48
CA ALA A 223 -7.95 6.87 -9.51
C ALA A 223 -8.32 8.24 -8.86
N PRO A 224 -8.79 9.24 -9.64
CA PRO A 224 -9.38 10.45 -9.10
C PRO A 224 -10.82 10.18 -8.63
N LEU A 225 -11.01 10.06 -7.32
CA LEU A 225 -12.29 9.70 -6.70
C LEU A 225 -12.72 10.76 -5.68
N ASN A 226 -13.89 11.36 -5.91
CA ASN A 226 -14.48 12.38 -5.02
C ASN A 226 -13.51 13.51 -4.63
N GLY A 227 -12.68 13.97 -5.58
CA GLY A 227 -11.71 15.04 -5.37
C GLY A 227 -10.40 14.62 -4.70
N ARG A 228 -10.14 13.31 -4.56
CA ARG A 228 -8.88 12.75 -4.05
C ARG A 228 -8.25 11.84 -5.10
N LEU A 229 -6.92 11.81 -5.13
CA LEU A 229 -6.16 10.83 -5.90
C LEU A 229 -5.87 9.62 -5.02
N LEU A 230 -6.13 8.42 -5.53
CA LEU A 230 -5.88 7.14 -4.86
C LEU A 230 -5.12 6.19 -5.79
N VAL A 231 -4.38 5.25 -5.23
CA VAL A 231 -3.76 4.14 -5.97
C VAL A 231 -4.28 2.83 -5.37
N PRO A 232 -5.52 2.45 -5.74
CA PRO A 232 -6.32 1.41 -5.05
C PRO A 232 -5.77 -0.01 -5.21
N GLN A 233 -4.84 -0.21 -6.14
CA GLN A 233 -4.32 -1.53 -6.56
C GLN A 233 -2.79 -1.64 -6.46
N ARG A 234 -2.09 -0.72 -5.77
CA ARG A 234 -0.60 -0.67 -5.74
C ARG A 234 0.10 -2.02 -5.53
N TYR A 235 -0.45 -2.87 -4.67
CA TYR A 235 0.10 -4.19 -4.35
C TYR A 235 -0.78 -5.35 -4.83
N ALA A 236 -1.81 -5.08 -5.63
CA ALA A 236 -2.65 -6.12 -6.19
C ALA A 236 -1.86 -7.05 -7.12
N ILE A 237 -2.31 -8.29 -7.22
CA ILE A 237 -1.74 -9.28 -8.14
C ILE A 237 -2.88 -9.96 -8.89
N ASP A 238 -2.73 -10.03 -10.21
CA ASP A 238 -3.58 -10.84 -11.08
C ASP A 238 -2.91 -12.18 -11.34
N TRP A 239 -3.59 -13.25 -10.93
CA TRP A 239 -3.03 -14.59 -10.94
C TRP A 239 -3.54 -15.42 -12.13
N TYR A 240 -2.60 -15.85 -12.97
CA TYR A 240 -2.85 -16.74 -14.09
C TYR A 240 -2.25 -18.13 -13.84
N LEU A 241 -3.04 -19.18 -14.06
CA LEU A 241 -2.54 -20.55 -13.98
C LEU A 241 -1.80 -20.88 -15.28
N LEU A 242 -0.59 -21.41 -15.15
CA LEU A 242 0.19 -21.91 -16.26
C LEU A 242 0.21 -23.45 -16.28
N ASP A 243 0.35 -24.03 -17.46
CA ASP A 243 0.70 -25.44 -17.61
C ASP A 243 2.22 -25.68 -17.61
N ASP A 244 2.63 -26.95 -17.75
CA ASP A 244 4.03 -27.36 -17.79
C ASP A 244 4.81 -26.81 -19.02
N GLN A 245 4.11 -26.25 -20.00
CA GLN A 245 4.70 -25.56 -21.15
C GLN A 245 4.67 -24.03 -20.97
N HIS A 246 4.30 -23.54 -19.78
CA HIS A 246 4.17 -22.12 -19.44
C HIS A 246 3.10 -21.41 -20.27
N ARG A 247 2.02 -22.11 -20.63
CA ARG A 247 0.87 -21.52 -21.31
C ARG A 247 -0.22 -21.15 -20.32
N ALA A 248 -0.82 -19.96 -20.47
CA ALA A 248 -1.98 -19.56 -19.66
C ALA A 248 -3.33 -20.00 -20.25
N TRP A 249 -3.39 -20.29 -21.55
CA TRP A 249 -4.56 -20.81 -22.24
C TRP A 249 -4.19 -21.81 -23.34
N THR A 250 -5.21 -22.51 -23.85
CA THR A 250 -5.10 -23.43 -24.99
C THR A 250 -6.33 -23.33 -25.90
N GLY A 251 -6.13 -23.52 -27.20
CA GLY A 251 -7.22 -23.42 -28.17
C GLY A 251 -7.60 -21.97 -28.48
N ASP A 252 -8.88 -21.62 -28.29
CA ASP A 252 -9.47 -20.36 -28.73
C ASP A 252 -9.56 -19.34 -27.57
N PRO A 253 -8.69 -18.30 -27.52
CA PRO A 253 -8.64 -17.35 -26.41
C PRO A 253 -9.90 -16.47 -26.27
N SER A 254 -10.83 -16.49 -27.25
CA SER A 254 -12.14 -15.84 -27.10
C SER A 254 -13.10 -16.61 -26.18
N LYS A 255 -12.74 -17.83 -25.77
CA LYS A 255 -13.55 -18.68 -24.87
C LYS A 255 -12.95 -18.70 -23.47
N LEU A 256 -13.76 -18.37 -22.46
CA LEU A 256 -13.37 -18.47 -21.04
C LEU A 256 -12.77 -19.85 -20.68
N THR A 257 -13.36 -20.93 -21.21
CA THR A 257 -12.94 -22.31 -20.95
C THR A 257 -11.57 -22.67 -21.54
N SER A 258 -10.96 -21.80 -22.35
CA SER A 258 -9.62 -22.00 -22.88
C SER A 258 -8.52 -21.67 -21.87
N PHE A 259 -8.82 -20.91 -20.82
CA PHE A 259 -7.85 -20.49 -19.81
C PHE A 259 -7.76 -21.52 -18.69
N TYR A 260 -6.53 -21.86 -18.28
CA TYR A 260 -6.33 -22.88 -17.25
C TYR A 260 -6.84 -22.44 -15.87
N ALA A 261 -6.82 -21.13 -15.60
CA ALA A 261 -7.30 -20.56 -14.34
C ALA A 261 -8.83 -20.62 -14.20
N TYR A 262 -9.57 -20.66 -15.31
CA TYR A 262 -11.03 -20.63 -15.28
C TYR A 262 -11.62 -21.82 -14.50
N ASP A 263 -12.61 -21.52 -13.66
CA ASP A 263 -13.31 -22.49 -12.80
C ASP A 263 -12.44 -23.17 -11.74
N LYS A 264 -11.25 -22.64 -11.44
CA LYS A 264 -10.43 -23.08 -10.30
C LYS A 264 -10.93 -22.42 -9.00
N PRO A 265 -10.87 -23.13 -7.86
CA PRO A 265 -11.29 -22.56 -6.58
C PRO A 265 -10.32 -21.48 -6.10
N ALA A 266 -10.87 -20.35 -5.64
CA ALA A 266 -10.17 -19.34 -4.86
C ALA A 266 -10.39 -19.61 -3.36
N LEU A 267 -9.32 -19.51 -2.58
CA LEU A 267 -9.25 -19.91 -1.19
C LEU A 267 -9.09 -18.69 -0.27
N ALA A 268 -9.70 -18.72 0.90
CA ALA A 268 -9.47 -17.74 1.94
C ALA A 268 -8.01 -17.81 2.41
N ALA A 269 -7.26 -16.71 2.26
CA ALA A 269 -5.86 -16.64 2.65
C ALA A 269 -5.64 -16.62 4.17
N ALA A 270 -6.67 -16.26 4.94
CA ALA A 270 -6.60 -16.20 6.41
C ALA A 270 -8.01 -16.37 7.01
N ASP A 271 -8.03 -16.69 8.30
CA ASP A 271 -9.27 -16.68 9.08
C ASP A 271 -9.84 -15.26 9.13
N GLY A 272 -11.16 -15.12 9.04
CA GLY A 272 -11.77 -13.81 9.04
C GLY A 272 -13.28 -13.81 8.91
N VAL A 273 -13.83 -12.63 8.68
CA VAL A 273 -15.27 -12.41 8.47
C VAL A 273 -15.49 -11.83 7.09
N VAL A 274 -16.37 -12.46 6.32
CA VAL A 274 -16.81 -11.94 5.02
C VAL A 274 -17.60 -10.65 5.25
N VAL A 275 -17.11 -9.52 4.73
CA VAL A 275 -17.76 -8.21 4.83
C VAL A 275 -18.48 -7.80 3.56
N ASP A 276 -18.09 -8.38 2.42
CA ASP A 276 -18.80 -8.26 1.14
C ASP A 276 -18.75 -9.60 0.40
N ALA A 277 -19.85 -9.98 -0.22
CA ALA A 277 -19.98 -11.17 -1.05
C ALA A 277 -21.01 -10.86 -2.14
N THR A 278 -20.49 -10.58 -3.33
CA THR A 278 -21.29 -10.11 -4.46
C THR A 278 -21.20 -11.11 -5.59
N ASP A 279 -22.36 -11.54 -6.09
CA ASP A 279 -22.50 -12.50 -7.20
C ASP A 279 -23.60 -12.04 -8.17
N GLY A 280 -23.67 -12.67 -9.34
CA GLY A 280 -24.70 -12.46 -10.36
C GLY A 280 -24.31 -11.50 -11.49
N PHE A 281 -23.14 -10.87 -11.44
CA PHE A 281 -22.59 -10.18 -12.60
C PHE A 281 -22.23 -11.19 -13.68
N ALA A 282 -22.57 -10.85 -14.93
CA ALA A 282 -22.22 -11.66 -16.08
C ALA A 282 -20.70 -11.70 -16.28
N GLU A 283 -20.21 -12.83 -16.79
CA GLU A 283 -18.85 -12.94 -17.29
C GLU A 283 -18.61 -11.99 -18.46
N THR A 284 -17.40 -11.46 -18.58
CA THR A 284 -16.98 -10.71 -19.77
C THR A 284 -16.83 -11.66 -20.95
N THR A 285 -17.60 -11.41 -22.01
CA THR A 285 -17.59 -12.21 -23.24
C THR A 285 -16.95 -11.49 -24.43
N SER A 286 -16.37 -10.30 -24.23
CA SER A 286 -15.68 -9.53 -25.28
C SER A 286 -14.23 -9.95 -25.51
N LEU A 287 -13.80 -11.07 -24.93
CA LEU A 287 -12.43 -11.58 -25.04
C LEU A 287 -11.96 -11.70 -26.50
N PRO A 288 -10.68 -11.43 -26.80
CA PRO A 288 -9.64 -10.95 -25.88
C PRO A 288 -9.64 -9.42 -25.69
N GLU A 289 -10.60 -8.70 -26.28
CA GLU A 289 -10.62 -7.24 -26.24
C GLU A 289 -11.13 -6.73 -24.88
N PRO A 290 -10.49 -5.68 -24.31
CA PRO A 290 -10.96 -5.09 -23.08
C PRO A 290 -12.41 -4.62 -23.22
N PRO A 291 -13.30 -4.95 -22.26
CA PRO A 291 -14.66 -4.44 -22.30
C PRO A 291 -14.62 -2.90 -22.19
N PRO A 292 -15.64 -2.19 -22.70
CA PRO A 292 -15.82 -0.79 -22.34
C PRO A 292 -15.80 -0.65 -20.82
N LEU A 293 -15.09 0.38 -20.32
CA LEU A 293 -14.96 0.62 -18.88
C LEU A 293 -16.34 0.53 -18.21
N PRO A 294 -16.57 -0.47 -17.34
CA PRO A 294 -17.87 -0.66 -16.72
C PRO A 294 -18.16 0.47 -15.73
N PRO A 295 -19.42 0.68 -15.34
CA PRO A 295 -19.73 1.57 -14.22
C PRO A 295 -18.92 1.17 -12.99
N ILE A 296 -18.46 2.16 -12.21
CA ILE A 296 -17.57 1.95 -11.04
C ILE A 296 -18.04 0.84 -10.07
N LYS A 297 -19.35 0.64 -9.95
CA LYS A 297 -19.98 -0.39 -9.10
C LYS A 297 -19.84 -1.82 -9.63
N GLU A 298 -19.50 -1.99 -10.90
CA GLU A 298 -19.39 -3.26 -11.62
C GLU A 298 -17.92 -3.60 -11.94
N THR A 299 -16.99 -2.65 -11.75
CA THR A 299 -15.56 -2.80 -12.06
C THR A 299 -14.93 -4.04 -11.43
N VAL A 300 -15.27 -4.34 -10.18
CA VAL A 300 -14.72 -5.49 -9.44
C VAL A 300 -15.33 -6.84 -9.89
N GLY A 301 -16.52 -6.82 -10.50
CA GLY A 301 -17.26 -8.03 -10.86
C GLY A 301 -17.81 -8.79 -9.64
N ASN A 302 -17.98 -10.10 -9.78
CA ASN A 302 -18.32 -10.99 -8.67
C ASN A 302 -17.09 -11.13 -7.77
N HIS A 303 -17.27 -11.01 -6.46
CA HIS A 303 -16.14 -10.92 -5.54
C HIS A 303 -16.53 -11.25 -4.11
N VAL A 304 -15.50 -11.46 -3.29
CA VAL A 304 -15.60 -11.60 -1.84
C VAL A 304 -14.56 -10.71 -1.19
N THR A 305 -14.95 -9.99 -0.14
CA THR A 305 -14.05 -9.23 0.72
C THR A 305 -14.07 -9.83 2.13
N VAL A 306 -12.90 -10.22 2.65
CA VAL A 306 -12.74 -10.81 3.98
C VAL A 306 -11.98 -9.85 4.89
N MET A 307 -12.57 -9.45 6.02
CA MET A 307 -11.89 -8.71 7.07
C MET A 307 -11.13 -9.67 7.98
N ILE A 308 -9.82 -9.48 8.10
CA ILE A 308 -8.95 -10.30 8.96
C ILE A 308 -8.47 -9.54 10.20
N ALA A 309 -8.48 -8.20 10.14
CA ALA A 309 -8.26 -7.29 11.26
C ALA A 309 -8.91 -5.93 10.94
N PRO A 310 -9.15 -5.05 11.93
CA PRO A 310 -9.55 -3.68 11.65
C PRO A 310 -8.56 -3.00 10.70
N GLY A 311 -9.05 -2.48 9.57
CA GLY A 311 -8.20 -1.84 8.56
C GLY A 311 -7.40 -2.80 7.69
N VAL A 312 -7.68 -4.11 7.72
CA VAL A 312 -7.04 -5.12 6.87
C VAL A 312 -8.09 -6.03 6.25
N TYR A 313 -8.34 -5.81 4.96
CA TYR A 313 -9.37 -6.49 4.18
C TYR A 313 -8.75 -7.17 2.97
N LEU A 314 -9.14 -8.41 2.69
CA LEU A 314 -8.65 -9.20 1.56
C LEU A 314 -9.72 -9.22 0.48
N LEU A 315 -9.42 -8.70 -0.70
CA LEU A 315 -10.32 -8.76 -1.86
C LEU A 315 -9.94 -9.94 -2.77
N TYR A 316 -10.95 -10.69 -3.19
CA TYR A 316 -10.87 -11.74 -4.21
C TYR A 316 -11.91 -11.41 -5.28
N ALA A 317 -11.47 -11.06 -6.48
CA ALA A 317 -12.35 -10.51 -7.52
C ALA A 317 -12.38 -11.35 -8.80
N HIS A 318 -13.21 -10.92 -9.75
CA HIS A 318 -13.44 -11.57 -11.04
C HIS A 318 -13.95 -13.01 -10.93
N PHE A 319 -14.71 -13.33 -9.88
CA PHE A 319 -15.29 -14.66 -9.73
C PHE A 319 -16.28 -14.98 -10.86
N LYS A 320 -16.36 -16.27 -11.15
CA LYS A 320 -17.30 -16.85 -12.12
C LYS A 320 -18.72 -16.64 -11.62
N THR A 321 -19.62 -16.21 -12.50
CA THR A 321 -21.05 -16.02 -12.17
C THR A 321 -21.65 -17.26 -11.51
N ASN A 322 -22.38 -17.04 -10.40
CA ASN A 322 -23.06 -18.05 -9.59
C ASN A 322 -22.14 -19.05 -8.88
N THR A 323 -20.90 -18.64 -8.55
CA THR A 323 -19.95 -19.51 -7.84
C THR A 323 -19.50 -18.98 -6.49
N VAL A 324 -19.91 -17.77 -6.08
CA VAL A 324 -19.60 -17.25 -4.74
C VAL A 324 -20.21 -18.19 -3.71
N ALA A 325 -19.36 -18.81 -2.88
CA ALA A 325 -19.72 -19.90 -1.98
C ALA A 325 -20.05 -19.44 -0.56
N VAL A 326 -19.89 -18.14 -0.28
CA VAL A 326 -20.02 -17.53 1.04
C VAL A 326 -21.00 -16.35 1.00
N LYS A 327 -21.33 -15.81 2.18
CA LYS A 327 -22.23 -14.66 2.34
C LYS A 327 -21.66 -13.67 3.34
N THR A 328 -22.03 -12.39 3.20
CA THR A 328 -21.70 -11.36 4.19
C THR A 328 -22.10 -11.77 5.60
N GLY A 329 -21.19 -11.57 6.55
CA GLY A 329 -21.29 -11.96 7.96
C GLY A 329 -20.82 -13.38 8.25
N GLN A 330 -20.48 -14.19 7.24
CA GLN A 330 -19.94 -15.53 7.45
C GLN A 330 -18.49 -15.47 7.96
N VAL A 331 -18.19 -16.28 8.98
CA VAL A 331 -16.81 -16.56 9.38
C VAL A 331 -16.25 -17.60 8.41
N VAL A 332 -15.03 -17.36 7.93
CA VAL A 332 -14.27 -18.28 7.08
C VAL A 332 -12.95 -18.63 7.76
N GLU A 333 -12.50 -19.85 7.58
CA GLU A 333 -11.18 -20.32 7.98
C GLU A 333 -10.24 -20.28 6.77
N ARG A 334 -8.94 -20.10 7.02
CA ARG A 334 -7.92 -20.19 5.98
C ARG A 334 -8.07 -21.51 5.20
N GLY A 335 -8.15 -21.41 3.88
CA GLY A 335 -8.32 -22.52 2.96
C GLY A 335 -9.78 -22.80 2.56
N ASP A 336 -10.76 -22.14 3.17
CA ASP A 336 -12.16 -22.22 2.73
C ASP A 336 -12.30 -21.71 1.29
N VAL A 337 -13.11 -22.41 0.49
CA VAL A 337 -13.43 -21.97 -0.87
C VAL A 337 -14.38 -20.78 -0.80
N LEU A 338 -13.99 -19.66 -1.42
CA LEU A 338 -14.78 -18.43 -1.45
C LEU A 338 -15.61 -18.31 -2.73
N GLY A 339 -15.10 -18.86 -3.83
CA GLY A 339 -15.72 -18.86 -5.13
C GLY A 339 -14.78 -19.48 -6.16
N HIS A 340 -15.19 -19.47 -7.43
CA HIS A 340 -14.37 -19.97 -8.52
C HIS A 340 -13.91 -18.82 -9.40
N ILE A 341 -12.69 -18.92 -9.92
CA ILE A 341 -12.10 -17.95 -10.83
C ILE A 341 -12.93 -17.87 -12.12
N GLY A 342 -13.28 -16.66 -12.53
CA GLY A 342 -14.03 -16.36 -13.74
C GLY A 342 -13.42 -15.15 -14.45
N SER A 343 -14.26 -14.37 -15.11
CA SER A 343 -13.86 -13.13 -15.80
C SER A 343 -14.95 -12.06 -15.74
N SER A 344 -15.71 -11.98 -14.65
CA SER A 344 -16.70 -10.91 -14.44
C SER A 344 -16.04 -9.56 -14.10
N GLY A 345 -16.71 -8.45 -14.39
CA GLY A 345 -16.17 -7.10 -14.14
C GLY A 345 -15.20 -6.61 -15.21
N ASN A 346 -14.28 -5.72 -14.85
CA ASN A 346 -13.27 -5.20 -15.77
C ASN A 346 -12.12 -6.20 -15.94
N SER A 347 -12.36 -7.27 -16.71
CA SER A 347 -11.41 -8.37 -16.92
C SER A 347 -11.38 -8.76 -18.39
N THR A 348 -10.18 -8.97 -18.93
CA THR A 348 -9.86 -9.31 -20.33
C THR A 348 -9.51 -10.78 -20.55
N ALA A 349 -9.33 -11.54 -19.46
CA ALA A 349 -9.02 -12.96 -19.45
C ALA A 349 -9.31 -13.54 -18.06
N PRO A 350 -9.74 -14.81 -17.92
CA PRO A 350 -9.90 -15.45 -16.62
C PRO A 350 -8.64 -15.44 -15.74
N HIS A 351 -8.73 -14.79 -14.58
CA HIS A 351 -7.68 -14.70 -13.56
C HIS A 351 -8.29 -14.44 -12.18
N LEU A 352 -7.50 -14.66 -11.12
CA LEU A 352 -7.85 -14.17 -9.78
C LEU A 352 -7.16 -12.84 -9.54
N HIS A 353 -7.92 -11.76 -9.40
CA HIS A 353 -7.40 -10.52 -8.81
C HIS A 353 -7.42 -10.64 -7.28
N PHE A 354 -6.27 -10.40 -6.66
CA PHE A 354 -6.10 -10.48 -5.21
C PHE A 354 -5.35 -9.27 -4.66
N GLN A 355 -5.87 -8.66 -3.58
CA GLN A 355 -5.18 -7.55 -2.92
C GLN A 355 -5.55 -7.40 -1.42
N VAL A 356 -4.72 -6.65 -0.70
CA VAL A 356 -5.01 -6.19 0.67
C VAL A 356 -5.40 -4.71 0.67
N MET A 357 -6.55 -4.43 1.25
CA MET A 357 -7.19 -3.13 1.32
C MET A 357 -7.24 -2.61 2.75
N THR A 358 -7.27 -1.28 2.89
CA THR A 358 -7.42 -0.57 4.17
C THR A 358 -8.88 -0.32 4.53
N GLU A 359 -9.78 -0.42 3.55
CA GLU A 359 -11.23 -0.22 3.70
C GLU A 359 -11.99 -1.48 3.24
N PRO A 360 -13.22 -1.72 3.74
CA PRO A 360 -14.03 -2.87 3.35
C PRO A 360 -14.57 -2.79 1.91
N THR A 361 -14.41 -1.65 1.24
CA THR A 361 -14.90 -1.38 -0.12
C THR A 361 -13.73 -1.11 -1.05
N PHE A 362 -13.79 -1.58 -2.31
CA PHE A 362 -12.76 -1.31 -3.30
C PHE A 362 -12.55 0.19 -3.59
N PHE A 363 -13.63 0.99 -3.53
CA PHE A 363 -13.54 2.44 -3.62
C PHE A 363 -14.31 3.15 -2.50
N PRO A 364 -13.69 4.11 -1.79
CA PRO A 364 -12.25 4.40 -1.76
C PRO A 364 -11.48 3.39 -0.90
N THR A 365 -10.27 3.00 -1.30
CA THR A 365 -9.30 2.28 -0.46
C THR A 365 -7.87 2.68 -0.82
N ASP A 366 -6.93 2.44 0.10
CA ASP A 366 -5.52 2.25 -0.23
C ASP A 366 -5.19 0.75 -0.30
N SER A 367 -4.21 0.39 -1.14
CA SER A 367 -3.65 -0.95 -1.28
C SER A 367 -2.37 -1.06 -0.48
N THR A 368 -2.31 -2.01 0.45
CA THR A 368 -1.17 -2.22 1.35
C THR A 368 -0.44 -3.51 0.99
N PRO A 369 0.88 -3.60 1.27
CA PRO A 369 1.62 -4.80 0.92
C PRO A 369 1.19 -5.98 1.78
N PHE A 370 1.46 -7.18 1.27
CA PHE A 370 1.23 -8.44 1.96
C PHE A 370 2.32 -9.44 1.60
N ALA A 371 2.40 -10.51 2.38
CA ALA A 371 3.31 -11.62 2.13
C ALA A 371 2.56 -12.95 2.20
N PHE A 372 3.10 -13.98 1.58
CA PHE A 372 2.63 -15.35 1.77
C PHE A 372 3.54 -16.13 2.72
N ASP A 373 2.96 -17.02 3.50
CA ASP A 373 3.67 -17.81 4.50
C ASP A 373 4.60 -18.85 3.88
N CYS A 374 4.23 -19.40 2.71
CA CYS A 374 5.00 -20.40 2.00
C CYS A 374 4.61 -20.50 0.52
N PHE A 375 5.61 -20.41 -0.34
CA PHE A 375 5.52 -20.79 -1.76
C PHE A 375 6.93 -21.12 -2.27
N ARG A 376 7.03 -21.65 -3.49
CA ARG A 376 8.27 -21.86 -4.20
C ARG A 376 8.27 -20.99 -5.46
N VAL A 377 9.34 -20.23 -5.69
CA VAL A 377 9.57 -19.55 -6.97
C VAL A 377 10.04 -20.61 -7.97
N ASP A 378 9.26 -20.81 -9.02
CA ASP A 378 9.54 -21.68 -10.17
C ASP A 378 10.47 -21.00 -11.16
N GLY A 379 10.18 -19.73 -11.43
CA GLY A 379 10.89 -18.91 -12.39
C GLY A 379 10.18 -17.58 -12.58
N GLN A 380 10.32 -17.00 -13.76
CA GLN A 380 9.72 -15.71 -14.09
C GLN A 380 9.38 -15.63 -15.58
N VAL A 381 8.30 -14.91 -15.89
CA VAL A 381 8.09 -14.43 -17.25
C VAL A 381 9.09 -13.31 -17.51
N THR A 382 9.78 -13.35 -18.65
CA THR A 382 10.97 -12.54 -18.99
C THR A 382 10.66 -11.26 -19.77
N ALA A 383 9.54 -11.24 -20.48
CA ALA A 383 8.99 -10.01 -21.05
C ALA A 383 7.74 -9.64 -20.26
N ARG A 384 7.54 -8.34 -20.07
CA ARG A 384 6.28 -7.84 -19.54
C ARG A 384 5.14 -8.17 -20.52
N ILE A 385 4.05 -8.70 -19.98
CA ILE A 385 2.82 -8.97 -20.72
C ILE A 385 1.72 -8.32 -19.92
N TRP A 386 1.01 -7.40 -20.54
CA TRP A 386 -0.15 -6.80 -19.92
C TRP A 386 -1.29 -7.81 -19.84
N ASP A 387 -2.05 -7.79 -18.76
CA ASP A 387 -3.23 -8.62 -18.56
C ASP A 387 -4.28 -8.42 -19.67
N ASP A 388 -4.50 -7.18 -20.10
CA ASP A 388 -5.39 -6.81 -21.22
C ASP A 388 -4.95 -7.37 -22.58
N VAL A 389 -3.64 -7.63 -22.75
CA VAL A 389 -3.07 -8.24 -23.96
C VAL A 389 -2.60 -9.68 -23.78
N LEU A 390 -2.82 -10.30 -22.62
CA LEU A 390 -2.42 -11.69 -22.37
C LEU A 390 -3.10 -12.59 -23.40
N ALA A 391 -4.41 -12.47 -23.54
CA ALA A 391 -5.19 -13.23 -24.51
C ALA A 391 -4.97 -12.79 -25.98
N LEU A 392 -4.33 -11.64 -26.20
CA LEU A 392 -3.92 -11.11 -27.52
C LEU A 392 -2.54 -11.61 -27.96
N GLN A 393 -1.78 -12.30 -27.10
CA GLN A 393 -0.48 -12.83 -27.50
C GLN A 393 -0.63 -13.82 -28.67
N PRO A 394 0.24 -13.74 -29.69
CA PRO A 394 0.17 -14.64 -30.85
C PRO A 394 0.50 -16.09 -30.49
N ASP A 395 1.25 -16.30 -29.39
CA ASP A 395 1.62 -17.61 -28.87
C ASP A 395 1.09 -17.73 -27.42
N PRO A 396 0.38 -18.82 -27.06
CA PRO A 396 0.00 -19.06 -25.68
C PRO A 396 1.18 -19.32 -24.74
N VAL A 397 2.37 -19.66 -25.25
CA VAL A 397 3.57 -19.90 -24.44
C VAL A 397 4.16 -18.57 -23.99
N LEU A 398 4.12 -18.31 -22.69
CA LEU A 398 4.71 -17.10 -22.14
C LEU A 398 6.24 -17.19 -22.18
N PRO A 399 6.95 -16.09 -22.51
CA PRO A 399 8.41 -16.04 -22.54
C PRO A 399 8.97 -16.26 -21.13
N TYR A 400 9.35 -17.48 -20.81
CA TYR A 400 9.72 -17.91 -19.47
C TYR A 400 11.22 -18.15 -19.31
N ALA A 401 11.77 -17.80 -18.15
CA ALA A 401 13.10 -18.24 -17.72
C ALA A 401 13.08 -18.71 -16.27
N ALA A 402 13.99 -19.62 -15.94
CA ALA A 402 14.31 -19.91 -14.55
C ALA A 402 14.78 -18.61 -13.87
N SER A 403 14.21 -18.28 -12.72
CA SER A 403 14.65 -17.15 -11.91
C SER A 403 16.04 -17.46 -11.33
N SER A 404 16.89 -16.45 -11.20
CA SER A 404 18.14 -16.58 -10.45
C SER A 404 17.90 -16.83 -8.95
N ASP A 405 16.67 -16.59 -8.49
CA ASP A 405 16.23 -16.76 -7.12
C ASP A 405 15.09 -17.78 -7.03
N THR A 406 15.35 -19.00 -7.53
CA THR A 406 14.44 -20.15 -7.39
C THR A 406 14.54 -20.76 -6.00
N GLY A 407 13.42 -21.34 -5.53
CA GLY A 407 13.38 -22.04 -4.24
C GLY A 407 12.24 -21.60 -3.34
N GLN A 408 12.21 -22.20 -2.14
CA GLN A 408 11.17 -21.93 -1.17
C GLN A 408 11.34 -20.55 -0.55
N ARG A 409 10.22 -19.85 -0.39
CA ARG A 409 10.07 -18.52 0.19
C ARG A 409 9.10 -18.60 1.35
N ARG A 410 9.28 -17.75 2.36
CA ARG A 410 8.43 -17.68 3.54
C ARG A 410 8.32 -16.25 4.01
N ALA A 411 7.10 -15.81 4.34
CA ALA A 411 6.80 -14.45 4.75
C ALA A 411 7.37 -13.40 3.77
N GLN A 412 7.24 -13.67 2.48
CA GLN A 412 7.68 -12.80 1.40
C GLN A 412 6.54 -12.53 0.42
N MET A 413 6.61 -11.40 -0.28
CA MET A 413 5.71 -11.05 -1.37
C MET A 413 6.28 -11.58 -2.69
N PRO A 414 5.51 -12.35 -3.49
CA PRO A 414 5.82 -12.60 -4.88
C PRO A 414 5.98 -11.28 -5.63
N LEU A 415 7.17 -11.03 -6.17
CA LEU A 415 7.37 -9.87 -7.03
C LEU A 415 6.70 -10.08 -8.38
N ASP A 416 6.43 -8.97 -9.06
CA ASP A 416 5.89 -8.99 -10.41
C ASP A 416 6.65 -9.97 -11.30
N ARG A 417 5.87 -10.61 -12.17
CA ARG A 417 6.28 -11.63 -13.13
C ARG A 417 6.83 -12.93 -12.56
N ASN A 418 6.85 -13.10 -11.24
CA ASN A 418 7.23 -14.36 -10.64
C ASN A 418 6.22 -15.44 -11.03
N VAL A 419 6.73 -16.62 -11.34
CA VAL A 419 5.93 -17.83 -11.44
C VAL A 419 6.17 -18.64 -10.18
N ILE A 420 5.11 -18.96 -9.45
CA ILE A 420 5.21 -19.62 -8.15
C ILE A 420 4.31 -20.84 -8.04
N THR A 421 4.68 -21.75 -7.15
CA THR A 421 3.84 -22.83 -6.68
C THR A 421 3.60 -22.64 -5.19
N PHE A 422 2.35 -22.50 -4.76
CA PHE A 422 2.02 -22.45 -3.35
C PHE A 422 2.38 -23.77 -2.65
N CYS A 423 2.83 -23.66 -1.41
CA CYS A 423 2.80 -24.77 -0.47
C CYS A 423 1.33 -25.02 -0.06
#